data_AF-A0A5C7Y2P9-F1
#
_entry.id   AF-A0A5C7Y2P9-F1
#
_cell.length_a   1.000
_cell.length_b   1.000
_cell.length_c   1.000
_cell.angle_alpha   90.00
_cell.angle_beta   90.00
_cell.angle_gamma   90.00
#
_symmetry.space_group_name_H-M   'P 1'
#
loop_
_entity.id
_entity.type
_entity.pdbx_description
1 polymer ?
#
loop_
_entity_poly.entity_id
_entity_poly.type
_entity_poly.pdbx_seq_one_letter_code
_entity_poly.pdbx_strand_id
1 'polypeptide(L)'
;MDADQNRVADYLDWDFPNLAYLWDSQIRAIVSAAERLESLSEDDRARSLTLLAARVRAFAHATSDQWLVATAHFMVEDLFKSYFNHFAWGPSVEAYVAATAGEMMKELTRRGFVLHYVVDNTLGQANLAEVLIYLPQLFETAGLAVTGPQLMAADLMVQDDVPLEISRIAEYRDRGHAAADELVSTWHGERQSSFYLNMDFDDDTPALSMDVALSACDDPKAIVVFRQLLPVPGTKSQIRPPEGIELPGFTGNE
;
A
#
# COMPACT_ATOMS: atom_id res chain seq x y z
N MET A 1 -34.72 -2.12 6.35
CA MET A 1 -33.81 -1.94 5.21
C MET A 1 -33.59 -0.44 5.08
N ASP A 2 -32.83 0.18 6.00
CA ASP A 2 -32.78 1.65 6.11
C ASP A 2 -31.58 2.25 6.87
N ALA A 3 -30.73 1.45 7.53
CA ALA A 3 -29.54 1.98 8.21
C ALA A 3 -28.31 2.09 7.27
N ASP A 4 -28.15 1.12 6.36
CA ASP A 4 -27.03 1.13 5.39
C ASP A 4 -27.24 2.14 4.26
N GLN A 5 -28.47 2.33 3.78
CA GLN A 5 -28.76 3.31 2.72
C GLN A 5 -28.58 4.76 3.19
N ASN A 6 -28.90 5.06 4.46
CA ASN A 6 -28.66 6.38 5.05
C ASN A 6 -27.17 6.65 5.30
N ARG A 7 -26.36 5.63 5.57
CA ARG A 7 -24.90 5.79 5.62
C ARG A 7 -24.32 6.16 4.26
N VAL A 8 -24.81 5.55 3.18
CA VAL A 8 -24.34 5.80 1.80
C VAL A 8 -24.66 7.21 1.31
N ALA A 9 -25.75 7.83 1.78
CA ALA A 9 -26.19 9.16 1.35
C ALA A 9 -25.29 10.32 1.85
N ASP A 10 -24.67 10.20 3.04
CA ASP A 10 -23.75 11.23 3.58
C ASP A 10 -22.40 11.29 2.83
N TYR A 11 -22.04 10.25 2.08
CA TYR A 11 -20.79 10.23 1.32
C TYR A 11 -20.85 11.07 0.03
N LEU A 12 -22.01 11.62 -0.37
CA LEU A 12 -22.20 12.35 -1.63
C LEU A 12 -21.34 13.63 -1.77
N ASP A 13 -20.71 14.14 -0.72
CA ASP A 13 -19.80 15.31 -0.80
C ASP A 13 -18.37 15.02 -0.31
N TRP A 14 -17.96 13.74 -0.35
CA TRP A 14 -16.72 13.28 0.30
C TRP A 14 -16.69 13.68 1.78
N ASP A 15 -17.84 13.60 2.45
CA ASP A 15 -17.91 13.88 3.87
C ASP A 15 -17.49 12.64 4.67
N PHE A 16 -16.28 12.69 5.21
CA PHE A 16 -15.73 11.64 6.06
C PHE A 16 -15.22 12.26 7.37
N PRO A 17 -15.38 11.55 8.50
CA PRO A 17 -15.01 12.07 9.82
C PRO A 17 -13.50 12.04 10.06
N ASN A 18 -12.77 11.13 9.40
CA ASN A 18 -11.31 11.07 9.40
C ASN A 18 -10.80 10.32 8.15
N LEU A 19 -9.49 10.40 7.90
CA LEU A 19 -8.86 9.87 6.70
C LEU A 19 -8.92 8.34 6.58
N ALA A 20 -8.99 7.57 7.68
CA ALA A 20 -8.97 6.11 7.62
C ALA A 20 -10.19 5.54 6.86
N TYR A 21 -11.33 6.22 6.93
CA TYR A 21 -12.56 5.84 6.21
C TYR A 21 -12.39 5.78 4.68
N LEU A 22 -11.40 6.48 4.13
CA LEU A 22 -11.19 6.54 2.67
C LEU A 22 -10.73 5.21 2.08
N TRP A 23 -10.09 4.37 2.89
CA TRP A 23 -9.49 3.13 2.43
C TRP A 23 -10.11 1.90 3.08
N ASP A 24 -10.95 2.08 4.10
CA ASP A 24 -11.55 1.01 4.90
C ASP A 24 -12.03 -0.17 4.04
N SER A 25 -11.27 -1.25 4.16
CA SER A 25 -11.43 -2.47 3.38
C SER A 25 -12.70 -3.24 3.76
N GLN A 26 -13.25 -3.04 4.98
CA GLN A 26 -14.47 -3.72 5.43
C GLN A 26 -15.72 -3.17 4.75
N ILE A 27 -15.73 -1.86 4.47
CA ILE A 27 -16.84 -1.20 3.76
C ILE A 27 -16.58 -1.08 2.25
N ARG A 28 -15.48 -1.67 1.75
CA ARG A 28 -15.05 -1.61 0.35
C ARG A 28 -14.98 -0.15 -0.14
N ALA A 29 -14.37 0.73 0.65
CA ALA A 29 -14.37 2.17 0.40
C ALA A 29 -13.83 2.54 -0.99
N ILE A 30 -12.70 1.94 -1.39
CA ILE A 30 -12.06 2.21 -2.69
C ILE A 30 -12.96 1.79 -3.85
N VAL A 31 -13.52 0.58 -3.79
CA VAL A 31 -14.38 0.06 -4.86
C VAL A 31 -15.65 0.90 -4.99
N SER A 32 -16.31 1.20 -3.87
CA SER A 32 -17.54 2.00 -3.85
C SER A 32 -17.29 3.42 -4.37
N ALA A 33 -16.14 4.01 -4.04
CA ALA A 33 -15.75 5.32 -4.54
C ALA A 33 -15.42 5.31 -6.04
N ALA A 34 -14.77 4.26 -6.54
CA ALA A 34 -14.45 4.11 -7.95
C ALA A 34 -15.72 3.92 -8.80
N GLU A 35 -16.62 3.02 -8.41
CA GLU A 35 -17.93 2.84 -9.09
C GLU A 35 -18.71 4.15 -9.15
N ARG A 36 -18.65 4.93 -8.07
CA ARG A 36 -19.26 6.26 -8.05
C ARG A 36 -18.60 7.22 -9.03
N LEU A 37 -17.27 7.29 -9.08
CA LEU A 37 -16.55 8.14 -10.03
C LEU A 37 -16.86 7.76 -11.48
N GLU A 38 -17.10 6.48 -11.77
CA GLU A 38 -17.50 5.99 -13.09
C GLU A 38 -18.91 6.42 -13.50
N SER A 39 -19.80 6.63 -12.53
CA SER A 39 -21.17 7.09 -12.79
C SER A 39 -21.28 8.58 -13.16
N LEU A 40 -20.20 9.35 -12.97
CA LEU A 40 -20.17 10.79 -13.21
C LEU A 40 -19.82 11.12 -14.66
N SER A 41 -20.22 12.32 -15.10
CA SER A 41 -19.67 12.91 -16.32
C SER A 41 -18.16 13.18 -16.15
N GLU A 42 -17.42 13.32 -17.25
CA GLU A 42 -15.97 13.57 -17.18
C GLU A 42 -15.64 14.86 -16.40
N ASP A 43 -16.39 15.94 -16.65
CA ASP A 43 -16.23 17.22 -15.97
C ASP A 43 -16.55 17.13 -14.47
N ASP A 44 -17.63 16.42 -14.11
CA ASP A 44 -18.01 16.24 -12.71
C ASP A 44 -17.03 15.32 -11.98
N ARG A 45 -16.52 14.29 -12.65
CA ARG A 45 -15.48 13.40 -12.13
C ARG A 45 -14.20 14.18 -11.82
N ALA A 46 -13.73 15.01 -12.75
CA ALA A 46 -12.54 15.83 -12.55
C ALA A 46 -12.72 16.83 -11.39
N ARG A 47 -13.89 17.47 -11.31
CA ARG A 47 -14.23 18.37 -10.19
C ARG A 47 -14.27 17.62 -8.86
N SER A 48 -14.90 16.45 -8.84
CA SER A 48 -15.04 15.61 -7.66
C SER A 48 -13.67 15.17 -7.11
N LEU A 49 -12.78 14.69 -7.98
CA LEU A 49 -11.40 14.33 -7.62
C LEU A 49 -10.60 15.52 -7.08
N THR A 50 -10.77 16.71 -7.67
CA THR A 50 -10.11 17.93 -7.20
C THR A 50 -10.55 18.30 -5.78
N LEU A 51 -11.85 18.23 -5.50
CA LEU A 51 -12.41 18.50 -4.17
C LEU A 51 -11.94 17.47 -3.14
N LEU A 52 -11.96 16.18 -3.51
CA LEU A 52 -11.46 15.09 -2.65
C LEU A 52 -9.99 15.31 -2.28
N ALA A 53 -9.12 15.54 -3.26
CA ALA A 53 -7.70 15.79 -3.04
C ALA A 53 -7.46 17.02 -2.16
N ALA A 54 -8.21 18.11 -2.38
CA ALA A 54 -8.11 19.31 -1.55
C ALA A 54 -8.51 19.05 -0.09
N ARG A 55 -9.58 18.27 0.12
CA ARG A 55 -10.04 17.87 1.45
C ARG A 55 -9.02 16.97 2.15
N VAL A 56 -8.49 15.96 1.47
CA VAL A 56 -7.45 15.08 2.01
C VAL A 56 -6.21 15.87 2.43
N ARG A 57 -5.73 16.79 1.57
CA ARG A 57 -4.62 17.69 1.93
C ARG A 57 -4.91 18.50 3.19
N ALA A 58 -6.11 19.09 3.30
CA ALA A 58 -6.48 19.89 4.47
C ALA A 58 -6.48 19.05 5.76
N PHE A 59 -7.05 17.84 5.71
CA PHE A 59 -7.04 16.91 6.84
C PHE A 59 -5.62 16.46 7.20
N ALA A 60 -4.83 16.02 6.23
CA ALA A 60 -3.46 15.55 6.45
C ALA A 60 -2.60 16.67 7.04
N HIS A 61 -2.75 17.91 6.56
CA HIS A 61 -2.04 19.08 7.06
C HIS A 61 -2.41 19.45 8.52
N ALA A 62 -3.69 19.32 8.89
CA ALA A 62 -4.14 19.63 10.24
C ALA A 62 -3.85 18.51 11.26
N THR A 63 -3.59 17.29 10.78
CA THR A 63 -3.32 16.11 11.62
C THR A 63 -1.97 16.22 12.32
N SER A 64 -1.87 15.79 13.59
CA SER A 64 -0.58 15.74 14.31
C SER A 64 0.34 14.67 13.74
N ASP A 65 1.64 14.76 14.03
CA ASP A 65 2.60 13.75 13.57
C ASP A 65 2.23 12.33 14.04
N GLN A 66 1.76 12.17 15.29
CA GLN A 66 1.35 10.85 15.80
C GLN A 66 0.19 10.25 15.00
N TRP A 67 -0.84 11.06 14.74
CA TRP A 67 -2.00 10.62 13.97
C TRP A 67 -1.67 10.45 12.48
N LEU A 68 -0.71 11.21 11.94
CA LEU A 68 -0.28 11.07 10.56
C LEU A 68 0.43 9.71 10.36
N VAL A 69 1.31 9.32 11.28
CA VAL A 69 1.97 8.00 11.28
C VAL A 69 0.93 6.88 11.43
N ALA A 70 -0.01 7.00 12.37
CA ALA A 70 -1.08 6.01 12.53
C ALA A 70 -1.97 5.90 11.27
N THR A 71 -2.29 7.03 10.64
CA THR A 71 -3.06 7.05 9.39
C THR A 71 -2.26 6.40 8.25
N ALA A 72 -0.94 6.59 8.20
CA ALA A 72 -0.08 5.95 7.19
C ALA A 72 -0.15 4.42 7.29
N HIS A 73 -0.12 3.92 8.54
CA HIS A 73 -0.28 2.50 8.83
C HIS A 73 -1.62 1.95 8.37
N PHE A 74 -2.72 2.59 8.77
CA PHE A 74 -4.06 2.17 8.36
C PHE A 74 -4.23 2.20 6.84
N MET A 75 -3.73 3.25 6.20
CA MET A 75 -3.77 3.41 4.75
C MET A 75 -3.11 2.22 4.03
N VAL A 76 -1.83 1.90 4.30
CA VAL A 76 -1.16 0.80 3.57
C VAL A 76 -1.77 -0.56 3.86
N GLU A 77 -2.24 -0.76 5.08
CA GLU A 77 -2.94 -1.98 5.46
C GLU A 77 -4.28 -2.14 4.75
N ASP A 78 -5.05 -1.07 4.65
CA ASP A 78 -6.35 -1.10 4.00
C ASP A 78 -6.24 -1.09 2.47
N LEU A 79 -5.20 -0.47 1.88
CA LEU A 79 -4.86 -0.65 0.47
C LEU A 79 -4.56 -2.12 0.18
N PHE A 80 -3.70 -2.75 0.99
CA PHE A 80 -3.36 -4.16 0.84
C PHE A 80 -4.58 -5.06 1.02
N LYS A 81 -5.36 -4.89 2.10
CA LYS A 81 -6.57 -5.68 2.35
C LYS A 81 -7.62 -5.48 1.27
N SER A 82 -7.78 -4.25 0.78
CA SER A 82 -8.74 -3.95 -0.29
C SER A 82 -8.45 -4.73 -1.54
N TYR A 83 -7.17 -4.88 -1.92
CA TYR A 83 -6.77 -5.71 -3.07
C TYR A 83 -7.33 -7.14 -3.00
N PHE A 84 -7.27 -7.76 -1.83
CA PHE A 84 -7.77 -9.12 -1.62
C PHE A 84 -9.29 -9.19 -1.36
N ASN A 85 -10.01 -8.06 -1.41
CA ASN A 85 -11.45 -7.97 -1.15
C ASN A 85 -12.24 -7.46 -2.37
N HIS A 86 -12.37 -8.31 -3.41
CA HIS A 86 -13.12 -8.02 -4.63
C HIS A 86 -12.72 -6.71 -5.31
N PHE A 87 -11.42 -6.51 -5.43
CA PHE A 87 -10.81 -5.37 -6.08
C PHE A 87 -10.72 -5.59 -7.59
N ALA A 88 -11.13 -4.59 -8.36
CA ALA A 88 -10.91 -4.57 -9.80
C ALA A 88 -10.11 -3.31 -10.13
N TRP A 89 -8.88 -3.47 -10.60
CA TRP A 89 -8.07 -2.33 -10.99
C TRP A 89 -8.67 -1.65 -12.23
N GLY A 90 -8.64 -0.32 -12.25
CA GLY A 90 -9.12 0.48 -13.37
C GLY A 90 -8.87 1.98 -13.16
N PRO A 91 -9.08 2.80 -14.19
CA PRO A 91 -8.73 4.23 -14.16
C PRO A 91 -9.39 5.02 -13.02
N SER A 92 -10.60 4.66 -12.61
CA SER A 92 -11.31 5.33 -11.52
C SER A 92 -10.74 4.96 -10.15
N VAL A 93 -10.27 3.71 -9.98
CA VAL A 93 -9.54 3.28 -8.78
C VAL A 93 -8.21 4.01 -8.69
N GLU A 94 -7.45 4.04 -9.79
CA GLU A 94 -6.18 4.77 -9.88
C GLU A 94 -6.36 6.25 -9.48
N ALA A 95 -7.33 6.93 -10.10
CA ALA A 95 -7.61 8.33 -9.82
C ALA A 95 -8.03 8.57 -8.35
N TYR A 96 -8.84 7.66 -7.78
CA TYR A 96 -9.25 7.75 -6.37
C TYR A 96 -8.07 7.56 -5.41
N VAL A 97 -7.22 6.55 -5.64
CA VAL A 97 -6.03 6.29 -4.82
C VAL A 97 -5.05 7.46 -4.91
N ALA A 98 -4.82 8.00 -6.10
CA ALA A 98 -3.97 9.17 -6.30
C ALA A 98 -4.50 10.41 -5.55
N ALA A 99 -5.82 10.65 -5.58
CA ALA A 99 -6.48 11.75 -4.90
C ALA A 99 -6.57 11.57 -3.36
N THR A 100 -6.28 10.37 -2.84
CA THR A 100 -6.36 10.05 -1.41
C THR A 100 -4.99 9.67 -0.85
N ALA A 101 -4.57 8.41 -1.04
CA ALA A 101 -3.30 7.90 -0.53
C ALA A 101 -2.11 8.68 -1.08
N GLY A 102 -2.14 9.04 -2.37
CA GLY A 102 -1.10 9.88 -2.99
C GLY A 102 -0.97 11.26 -2.33
N GLU A 103 -2.09 11.92 -2.00
CA GLU A 103 -2.06 13.21 -1.29
C GLU A 103 -1.60 13.09 0.16
N MET A 104 -1.93 11.97 0.81
CA MET A 104 -1.46 11.66 2.16
C MET A 104 0.07 11.45 2.17
N MET A 105 0.60 10.65 1.23
CA MET A 105 2.04 10.38 1.10
C MET A 105 2.84 11.64 0.78
N LYS A 106 2.27 12.59 0.02
CA LYS A 106 2.88 13.92 -0.20
C LYS A 106 3.04 14.69 1.11
N GLU A 107 2.03 14.68 1.98
CA GLU A 107 2.12 15.34 3.30
C GLU A 107 3.12 14.62 4.23
N LEU A 108 3.13 13.29 4.21
CA LEU A 108 4.08 12.45 4.95
C LEU A 108 5.53 12.83 4.59
N THR A 109 5.81 12.88 3.28
CA THR A 109 7.10 13.27 2.71
C THR A 109 7.45 14.72 3.05
N ARG A 110 6.48 15.65 2.96
CA ARG A 110 6.68 17.07 3.29
C ARG A 110 7.13 17.26 4.75
N ARG A 111 6.69 16.38 5.66
CA ARG A 111 7.10 16.39 7.08
C ARG A 111 8.37 15.57 7.36
N GLY A 112 9.02 15.04 6.32
CA GLY A 112 10.27 14.30 6.40
C GLY A 112 10.13 12.84 6.83
N PHE A 113 8.91 12.31 6.92
CA PHE A 113 8.66 10.91 7.20
C PHE A 113 8.83 10.06 5.93
N VAL A 114 9.31 8.84 6.12
CA VAL A 114 9.39 7.80 5.08
C VAL A 114 8.63 6.57 5.55
N LEU A 115 7.88 5.96 4.64
CA LEU A 115 7.11 4.75 4.92
C LEU A 115 7.69 3.58 4.13
N HIS A 116 8.06 2.53 4.85
CA HIS A 116 8.49 1.26 4.28
C HIS A 116 7.45 0.20 4.66
N TYR A 117 6.67 -0.24 3.67
CA TYR A 117 5.71 -1.33 3.86
C TYR A 117 6.32 -2.62 3.31
N VAL A 118 6.60 -3.56 4.20
CA VAL A 118 7.24 -4.84 3.88
C VAL A 118 6.22 -5.95 4.03
N VAL A 119 5.95 -6.64 2.93
CA VAL A 119 5.09 -7.83 2.91
C VAL A 119 5.98 -9.04 2.68
N ASP A 120 5.82 -10.05 3.54
CA ASP A 120 6.52 -11.32 3.46
C ASP A 120 5.52 -12.44 3.71
N ASN A 121 4.92 -12.97 2.64
CA ASN A 121 3.93 -14.02 2.75
C ASN A 121 4.11 -15.07 1.65
N THR A 122 3.30 -16.14 1.71
CA THR A 122 3.23 -17.15 0.66
C THR A 122 1.86 -17.14 -0.02
N LEU A 123 1.85 -17.37 -1.34
CA LEU A 123 0.64 -17.43 -2.16
C LEU A 123 0.72 -18.54 -3.21
N GLY A 124 -0.42 -19.13 -3.58
CA GLY A 124 -0.47 -20.10 -4.68
C GLY A 124 -0.21 -19.47 -6.05
N GLN A 125 0.36 -20.23 -6.99
CA GLN A 125 0.81 -19.76 -8.32
C GLN A 125 -0.24 -18.99 -9.13
N ALA A 126 -1.49 -19.47 -9.15
CA ALA A 126 -2.55 -18.86 -9.96
C ALA A 126 -2.87 -17.41 -9.56
N ASN A 127 -2.68 -17.08 -8.27
CA ASN A 127 -2.96 -15.75 -7.75
C ASN A 127 -1.74 -14.82 -7.84
N LEU A 128 -0.52 -15.38 -7.96
CA LEU A 128 0.70 -14.60 -7.97
C LEU A 128 0.81 -13.71 -9.21
N ALA A 129 0.36 -14.19 -10.38
CA ALA A 129 0.40 -13.41 -11.62
C ALA A 129 -0.37 -12.09 -11.50
N GLU A 130 -1.63 -12.15 -11.05
CA GLU A 130 -2.47 -10.96 -10.88
C GLU A 130 -1.91 -10.03 -9.80
N VAL A 131 -1.45 -10.60 -8.68
CA VAL A 131 -0.80 -9.85 -7.61
C VAL A 131 0.39 -9.04 -8.13
N LEU A 132 1.31 -9.68 -8.86
CA LEU A 132 2.51 -9.02 -9.37
C LEU A 132 2.20 -7.96 -10.45
N ILE A 133 1.03 -8.01 -11.07
CA ILE A 133 0.61 -7.00 -12.06
C ILE A 133 -0.05 -5.80 -11.37
N TYR A 134 -1.05 -6.06 -10.51
CA TYR A 134 -1.97 -5.00 -10.06
C TYR A 134 -1.61 -4.43 -8.69
N LEU A 135 -1.03 -5.23 -7.79
CA LEU A 135 -0.67 -4.75 -6.47
C LEU A 135 0.45 -3.68 -6.53
N PRO A 136 1.50 -3.83 -7.38
CA PRO A 136 2.46 -2.75 -7.57
C PRO A 136 1.82 -1.44 -8.04
N GLN A 137 0.96 -1.49 -9.04
CA GLN A 137 0.27 -0.30 -9.56
C GLN A 137 -0.52 0.45 -8.48
N LEU A 138 -1.17 -0.29 -7.57
CA LEU A 138 -1.89 0.29 -6.43
C LEU A 138 -0.96 1.10 -5.51
N PHE A 139 0.19 0.55 -5.15
CA PHE A 139 1.14 1.21 -4.24
C PHE A 139 1.97 2.29 -4.93
N GLU A 140 2.31 2.13 -6.21
CA GLU A 140 2.93 3.18 -7.03
C GLU A 140 2.01 4.40 -7.13
N THR A 141 0.71 4.17 -7.36
CA THR A 141 -0.31 5.24 -7.41
C THR A 141 -0.47 5.93 -6.05
N ALA A 142 -0.31 5.20 -4.95
CA ALA A 142 -0.26 5.77 -3.61
C ALA A 142 1.03 6.58 -3.35
N GLY A 143 2.04 6.50 -4.21
CA GLY A 143 3.29 7.25 -4.11
C GLY A 143 4.44 6.49 -3.44
N LEU A 144 4.39 5.15 -3.41
CA LEU A 144 5.48 4.31 -2.93
C LEU A 144 6.26 3.73 -4.10
N ALA A 145 7.59 3.67 -3.97
CA ALA A 145 8.41 2.89 -4.89
C ALA A 145 8.20 1.39 -4.63
N VAL A 146 7.99 0.58 -5.65
CA VAL A 146 7.66 -0.84 -5.47
C VAL A 146 8.80 -1.73 -5.97
N THR A 147 9.18 -2.70 -5.15
CA THR A 147 10.11 -3.76 -5.55
C THR A 147 9.83 -5.04 -4.75
N GLY A 148 10.51 -6.11 -5.12
CA GLY A 148 10.47 -7.37 -4.41
C GLY A 148 11.19 -8.45 -5.20
N PRO A 149 11.50 -9.61 -4.57
CA PRO A 149 12.26 -10.68 -5.23
C PRO A 149 11.60 -11.15 -6.53
N GLN A 150 10.28 -11.33 -6.53
CA GLN A 150 9.53 -11.82 -7.69
C GLN A 150 9.39 -10.76 -8.80
N LEU A 151 9.34 -9.47 -8.44
CA LEU A 151 9.34 -8.37 -9.43
C LEU A 151 10.71 -8.23 -10.09
N MET A 152 11.79 -8.28 -9.32
CA MET A 152 13.14 -8.24 -9.85
C MET A 152 13.49 -9.51 -10.64
N ALA A 153 12.94 -10.66 -10.26
CA ALA A 153 13.02 -11.87 -11.09
C ALA A 153 12.40 -11.65 -12.48
N ALA A 154 11.24 -10.99 -12.56
CA ALA A 154 10.61 -10.64 -13.83
C ALA A 154 11.49 -9.69 -14.66
N ASP A 155 12.07 -8.65 -14.05
CA ASP A 155 12.96 -7.71 -14.71
C ASP A 155 14.23 -8.40 -15.24
N LEU A 156 14.80 -9.32 -14.48
CA LEU A 156 15.97 -10.11 -14.88
C LEU A 156 15.67 -11.04 -16.07
N MET A 157 14.47 -11.63 -16.14
CA MET A 157 14.06 -12.41 -17.32
C MET A 157 14.05 -11.54 -18.58
N VAL A 158 13.51 -10.33 -18.49
CA VAL A 158 13.50 -9.38 -19.61
C VAL A 158 14.93 -9.01 -20.03
N GLN A 159 15.83 -8.79 -19.06
CA GLN A 159 17.25 -8.50 -19.33
C GLN A 159 17.98 -9.67 -19.98
N ASP A 160 17.65 -10.91 -19.59
CA ASP A 160 18.25 -12.14 -20.13
C ASP A 160 17.57 -12.58 -21.46
N ASP A 161 16.70 -11.76 -22.06
CA ASP A 161 15.91 -12.04 -23.28
C ASP A 161 15.05 -13.32 -23.17
N VAL A 162 14.50 -13.53 -21.99
CA VAL A 162 13.65 -14.65 -21.62
C VAL A 162 12.19 -14.20 -21.48
N PRO A 163 11.22 -14.96 -22.03
CA PRO A 163 9.81 -14.67 -21.81
C PRO A 163 9.44 -14.64 -20.32
N LEU A 164 8.64 -13.65 -19.92
CA LEU A 164 8.11 -13.54 -18.57
C LEU A 164 7.13 -14.69 -18.31
N GLU A 165 7.52 -15.62 -17.44
CA GLU A 165 6.73 -16.78 -17.05
C GLU A 165 6.80 -16.98 -15.53
N ILE A 166 5.65 -16.97 -14.86
CA ILE A 166 5.56 -17.11 -13.38
C ILE A 166 6.26 -18.38 -12.89
N SER A 167 6.15 -19.48 -13.63
CA SER A 167 6.81 -20.75 -13.30
C SER A 167 8.33 -20.66 -13.25
N ARG A 168 8.94 -19.64 -13.87
CA ARG A 168 10.39 -19.44 -13.92
C ARG A 168 10.90 -18.52 -12.81
N ILE A 169 10.02 -17.88 -12.02
CA ILE A 169 10.42 -16.99 -10.93
C ILE A 169 11.33 -17.73 -9.93
N ALA A 170 11.07 -19.01 -9.66
CA ALA A 170 11.93 -19.84 -8.81
C ALA A 170 13.38 -19.94 -9.32
N GLU A 171 13.61 -19.95 -10.65
CA GLU A 171 14.96 -19.98 -11.24
C GLU A 171 15.74 -18.69 -10.99
N TYR A 172 15.04 -17.58 -10.79
CA TYR A 172 15.62 -16.24 -10.61
C TYR A 172 15.58 -15.78 -9.14
N ARG A 173 14.99 -16.56 -8.23
CA ARG A 173 14.67 -16.17 -6.86
C ARG A 173 15.81 -15.47 -6.13
N ASP A 174 16.98 -16.08 -6.07
CA ASP A 174 18.13 -15.52 -5.34
C ASP A 174 18.70 -14.27 -6.02
N ARG A 175 18.76 -14.25 -7.37
CA ARG A 175 19.20 -13.07 -8.13
C ARG A 175 18.21 -11.91 -7.99
N GLY A 176 16.91 -12.22 -8.02
CA GLY A 176 15.83 -11.26 -7.85
C GLY A 176 15.84 -10.67 -6.44
N HIS A 177 16.04 -11.50 -5.42
CA HIS A 177 16.20 -11.03 -4.04
C HIS A 177 17.41 -10.10 -3.88
N ALA A 178 18.59 -10.49 -4.40
CA ALA A 178 19.78 -9.65 -4.32
C ALA A 178 19.60 -8.30 -5.04
N ALA A 179 18.97 -8.30 -6.21
CA ALA A 179 18.65 -7.08 -6.94
C ALA A 179 17.62 -6.20 -6.20
N ALA A 180 16.62 -6.81 -5.56
CA ALA A 180 15.64 -6.10 -4.74
C ALA A 180 16.31 -5.44 -3.53
N ASP A 181 17.22 -6.15 -2.85
CA ASP A 181 17.99 -5.64 -1.71
C ASP A 181 18.87 -4.44 -2.09
N GLU A 182 19.54 -4.51 -3.25
CA GLU A 182 20.35 -3.39 -3.77
C GLU A 182 19.48 -2.15 -4.02
N LEU A 183 18.33 -2.34 -4.65
CA LEU A 183 17.41 -1.24 -4.95
C LEU A 183 16.80 -0.62 -3.68
N VAL A 184 16.35 -1.45 -2.74
CA VAL A 184 15.82 -0.99 -1.44
C VAL A 184 16.88 -0.26 -0.63
N SER A 185 18.12 -0.76 -0.61
CA SER A 185 19.23 -0.09 0.08
C SER A 185 19.45 1.32 -0.48
N THR A 186 19.33 1.48 -1.80
CA THR A 186 19.39 2.79 -2.46
C THR A 186 18.24 3.69 -2.00
N TRP A 187 17.01 3.20 -1.99
CA TRP A 187 15.84 3.97 -1.55
C TRP A 187 15.88 4.34 -0.06
N HIS A 188 16.42 3.49 0.80
CA HIS A 188 16.67 3.83 2.21
C HIS A 188 17.65 5.02 2.31
N GLY A 189 18.76 4.96 1.57
CA GLY A 189 19.73 6.06 1.52
C GLY A 189 19.16 7.36 0.95
N GLU A 190 18.29 7.27 -0.04
CA GLU A 190 17.59 8.41 -0.66
C GLU A 190 16.38 8.91 0.12
N ARG A 191 16.01 8.22 1.21
CA ARG A 191 14.80 8.48 2.00
C ARG A 191 13.53 8.47 1.15
N GLN A 192 13.41 7.48 0.27
CA GLN A 192 12.22 7.25 -0.55
C GLN A 192 11.30 6.21 0.13
N SER A 193 10.01 6.53 0.22
CA SER A 193 9.01 5.57 0.74
C SER A 193 8.86 4.40 -0.23
N SER A 194 8.78 3.18 0.30
CA SER A 194 8.79 1.95 -0.50
C SER A 194 7.79 0.91 -0.05
N PHE A 195 7.36 0.09 -1.00
CA PHE A 195 6.61 -1.13 -0.78
C PHE A 195 7.48 -2.30 -1.25
N TYR A 196 7.92 -3.13 -0.30
CA TYR A 196 8.67 -4.34 -0.57
C TYR A 196 7.73 -5.54 -0.55
N LEU A 197 7.58 -6.18 -1.71
CA LEU A 197 6.66 -7.28 -1.91
C LEU A 197 7.40 -8.60 -2.07
N ASN A 198 7.50 -9.37 -0.98
CA ASN A 198 7.82 -10.78 -1.04
C ASN A 198 6.54 -11.61 -0.91
N MET A 199 6.04 -12.13 -2.03
CA MET A 199 5.01 -13.17 -2.04
C MET A 199 5.59 -14.41 -2.68
N ASP A 200 6.18 -15.28 -1.86
CA ASP A 200 6.89 -16.46 -2.34
C ASP A 200 5.94 -17.63 -2.65
N PHE A 201 6.46 -18.61 -3.37
CA PHE A 201 5.75 -19.87 -3.58
C PHE A 201 5.70 -20.68 -2.28
N ASP A 202 4.60 -21.42 -2.08
CA ASP A 202 4.50 -22.44 -1.05
C ASP A 202 5.17 -23.74 -1.56
N ASP A 203 6.50 -23.74 -1.65
CA ASP A 203 7.31 -24.79 -2.28
C ASP A 203 8.36 -25.42 -1.35
N ASP A 204 8.17 -25.28 -0.04
CA ASP A 204 9.06 -25.76 1.04
C ASP A 204 10.50 -25.18 0.98
N THR A 205 10.76 -24.15 0.17
CA THR A 205 12.06 -23.48 0.15
C THR A 205 12.26 -22.60 1.40
N PRO A 206 13.51 -22.47 1.91
CA PRO A 206 13.77 -21.59 3.06
C PRO A 206 13.40 -20.15 2.74
N ALA A 207 12.72 -19.47 3.67
CA ALA A 207 12.31 -18.07 3.51
C ALA A 207 13.51 -17.15 3.16
N LEU A 208 13.27 -16.16 2.30
CA LEU A 208 14.25 -15.11 2.01
C LEU A 208 14.46 -14.25 3.26
N SER A 209 15.66 -13.68 3.41
CA SER A 209 15.91 -12.73 4.50
C SER A 209 15.20 -11.41 4.20
N MET A 210 14.59 -10.82 5.22
CA MET A 210 14.00 -9.48 5.14
C MET A 210 14.90 -8.41 5.80
N ASP A 211 16.16 -8.74 6.11
CA ASP A 211 17.06 -7.88 6.89
C ASP A 211 17.26 -6.51 6.23
N VAL A 212 17.48 -6.48 4.92
CA VAL A 212 17.68 -5.22 4.17
C VAL A 212 16.40 -4.42 4.13
N ALA A 213 15.25 -5.03 3.79
CA ALA A 213 13.97 -4.35 3.72
C ALA A 213 13.51 -3.77 5.08
N LEU A 214 13.92 -4.39 6.20
CA LEU A 214 13.58 -3.94 7.55
C LEU A 214 14.67 -3.06 8.20
N SER A 215 15.81 -2.88 7.54
CA SER A 215 17.00 -2.20 8.11
C SER A 215 16.76 -0.73 8.45
N ALA A 216 15.82 -0.05 7.76
CA ALA A 216 15.50 1.35 8.00
C ALA A 216 14.72 1.61 9.31
N CYS A 217 14.42 0.58 10.12
CA CYS A 217 13.57 0.74 11.31
C CYS A 217 14.13 1.67 12.39
N ASP A 218 15.45 1.88 12.42
CA ASP A 218 16.11 2.79 13.36
C ASP A 218 16.42 4.16 12.73
N ASP A 219 16.07 4.37 11.46
CA ASP A 219 16.31 5.64 10.79
C ASP A 219 15.37 6.73 11.32
N PRO A 220 15.88 7.98 11.52
CA PRO A 220 15.03 9.08 11.95
C PRO A 220 13.84 9.26 11.01
N LYS A 221 12.64 9.39 11.59
CA LYS A 221 11.37 9.59 10.87
C LYS A 221 10.97 8.43 9.93
N ALA A 222 11.59 7.25 10.03
CA ALA A 222 11.17 6.07 9.28
C ALA A 222 10.03 5.32 9.97
N ILE A 223 9.01 4.98 9.19
CA ILE A 223 7.86 4.17 9.59
C ILE A 223 8.02 2.84 8.88
N VAL A 224 8.23 1.76 9.64
CA VAL A 224 8.33 0.42 9.06
C VAL A 224 7.09 -0.37 9.44
N VAL A 225 6.33 -0.79 8.43
CA VAL A 225 5.16 -1.66 8.60
C VAL A 225 5.49 -3.01 8.02
N PHE A 226 5.32 -4.07 8.80
CA PHE A 226 5.66 -5.43 8.41
C PHE A 226 4.43 -6.34 8.45
N ARG A 227 4.19 -7.06 7.36
CA ARG A 227 3.04 -7.94 7.21
C ARG A 227 3.46 -9.33 6.75
N GLN A 228 3.28 -10.30 7.63
CA GLN A 228 3.62 -11.71 7.37
C GLN A 228 2.44 -12.59 6.92
N LEU A 229 1.22 -12.13 7.15
CA LEU A 229 0.01 -12.93 6.92
C LEU A 229 -0.85 -12.31 5.83
N LEU A 230 -1.43 -13.15 4.97
CA LEU A 230 -2.49 -12.74 4.06
C LEU A 230 -3.65 -12.09 4.82
N PRO A 231 -4.39 -11.15 4.21
CA PRO A 231 -5.41 -10.37 4.88
C PRO A 231 -6.72 -11.14 5.05
N VAL A 232 -6.68 -12.17 5.90
CA VAL A 232 -7.89 -12.82 6.42
C VAL A 232 -8.36 -12.13 7.71
N PRO A 233 -9.66 -12.19 8.06
CA PRO A 233 -10.19 -11.55 9.26
C PRO A 233 -9.38 -11.89 10.52
N GLY A 234 -9.01 -10.87 11.29
CA GLY A 234 -8.24 -11.01 12.53
C GLY A 234 -6.72 -10.93 12.37
N THR A 235 -6.19 -10.98 11.14
CA THR A 235 -4.74 -10.77 10.91
C THR A 235 -4.36 -9.31 11.00
N LYS A 236 -3.16 -9.05 11.53
CA LYS A 236 -2.61 -7.72 11.73
C LYS A 236 -1.19 -7.65 11.17
N SER A 237 -0.80 -6.49 10.68
CA SER A 237 0.61 -6.13 10.51
C SER A 237 1.20 -5.62 11.83
N GLN A 238 2.52 -5.59 11.88
CA GLN A 238 3.29 -4.93 12.92
C GLN A 238 3.76 -3.57 12.40
N ILE A 239 3.83 -2.57 13.28
CA ILE A 239 4.38 -1.26 12.95
C ILE A 239 5.50 -0.92 13.93
N ARG A 240 6.61 -0.42 13.39
CA ARG A 240 7.65 0.30 14.12
C ARG A 240 7.53 1.79 13.80
N PRO A 241 6.97 2.59 14.72
CA PRO A 241 6.91 4.03 14.51
C PRO A 241 8.31 4.66 14.71
N PRO A 242 8.55 5.86 14.17
CA PRO A 242 9.77 6.60 14.41
C PRO A 242 10.00 6.89 15.91
N GLU A 243 11.27 7.03 16.30
CA GLU A 243 11.62 7.41 17.68
C GLU A 243 10.87 8.69 18.13
N GLY A 244 10.30 8.64 19.33
CA GLY A 244 9.54 9.76 19.91
C GLY A 244 8.09 9.89 19.41
N ILE A 245 7.63 9.01 18.52
CA ILE A 245 6.21 8.94 18.10
C ILE A 245 5.49 7.85 18.88
N GLU A 246 4.56 8.25 19.75
CA GLU A 246 3.61 7.34 20.41
C GLU A 246 2.33 7.24 19.57
N LEU A 247 1.98 6.02 19.16
CA LEU A 247 0.79 5.78 18.34
C LEU A 247 -0.50 5.86 19.18
N PRO A 248 -1.48 6.68 18.80
CA PRO A 248 -2.74 6.79 19.52
C PRO A 248 -3.52 5.47 19.47
N GLY A 249 -4.00 5.01 20.63
CA GLY A 249 -4.78 3.77 20.75
C GLY A 249 -3.96 2.47 20.69
N PHE A 250 -2.65 2.55 20.45
CA PHE A 250 -1.70 1.44 20.62
C PHE A 250 -1.01 1.57 21.98
N THR A 251 -1.75 1.41 23.07
CA THR A 251 -1.12 1.13 24.37
C THR A 251 -0.58 -0.29 24.31
N GLY A 252 0.74 -0.42 24.47
CA GLY A 252 1.48 -1.66 24.23
C GLY A 252 0.98 -2.91 24.93
N ASN A 253 1.51 -4.03 24.41
CA ASN A 253 1.26 -5.44 24.70
C ASN A 253 0.17 -6.08 23.82
N GLU A 254 0.62 -6.76 22.76
CA GLU A 254 0.62 -8.24 22.70
C GLU A 254 1.79 -8.73 21.84
#